data_AF-A0A556N6R2-F1
#
_entry.id   AF-A0A556N6R2-F1
#
_cell.length_a   1.000
_cell.length_b   1.000
_cell.length_c   1.000
_cell.angle_alpha   90.00
_cell.angle_beta   90.00
_cell.angle_gamma   90.00
#
_symmetry.space_group_name_H-M   'P 1'
#
loop_
_entity.id
_entity.type
_entity.pdbx_description
1 polymer ?
#
loop_
_entity_poly.entity_id
_entity_poly.type
_entity_poly.pdbx_seq_one_letter_code
_entity_poly.pdbx_strand_id
1 'polypeptide(L)'
;MSAPKQKASNPAKTVLTIVVGFILIYLITKWKWSLSVAFFVGLAGVLSDFIAKWIDFVWMKLTLVLSYIVPNIVLSLIFYLFLFPIAMLTRLFGKKDPMHLKNTASTLFVHNEKTFDKAYFEKHW
;
A
#
# COMPACT_ATOMS: atom_id res chain seq x y z
N MET A 1 -23.21 -3.99 -19.32
CA MET A 1 -22.00 -3.82 -18.49
C MET A 1 -22.13 -2.52 -17.70
N SER A 2 -22.79 -2.57 -16.54
CA SER A 2 -23.07 -1.40 -15.71
C SER A 2 -21.79 -0.93 -15.03
N ALA A 3 -21.35 0.30 -15.35
CA ALA A 3 -20.22 0.95 -14.71
C ALA A 3 -20.35 0.90 -13.17
N PRO A 4 -19.24 0.70 -12.43
CA PRO A 4 -19.31 0.66 -10.98
C PRO A 4 -19.81 2.02 -10.48
N LYS A 5 -20.97 2.01 -9.80
CA LYS A 5 -21.51 3.20 -9.12
C LYS A 5 -20.48 3.64 -8.08
N GLN A 6 -19.72 4.67 -8.42
CA GLN A 6 -18.82 5.36 -7.51
C GLN A 6 -19.64 5.75 -6.27
N LYS A 7 -19.26 5.26 -5.08
CA LYS A 7 -19.89 5.67 -3.83
C LYS A 7 -19.87 7.19 -3.78
N ALA A 8 -21.06 7.81 -3.76
CA ALA A 8 -21.17 9.26 -3.62
C ALA A 8 -20.43 9.65 -2.32
N SER A 9 -19.40 10.48 -2.45
CA SER A 9 -18.78 11.10 -1.29
C SER A 9 -19.84 11.90 -0.56
N ASN A 10 -19.96 11.71 0.76
CA ASN A 10 -20.86 12.52 1.57
C ASN A 10 -20.07 13.76 2.02
N PRO A 11 -20.39 14.97 1.52
CA PRO A 11 -19.62 16.17 1.83
C PRO A 11 -19.52 16.42 3.34
N ALA A 12 -20.58 16.11 4.09
CA ALA A 12 -20.60 16.20 5.55
C ALA A 12 -19.57 15.27 6.22
N LYS A 13 -19.35 14.05 5.70
CA LYS A 13 -18.33 13.14 6.25
C LYS A 13 -16.92 13.64 5.96
N THR A 14 -16.71 14.23 4.78
CA THR A 14 -15.41 14.81 4.40
C THR A 14 -15.06 16.00 5.28
N VAL A 15 -15.99 16.94 5.45
CA VAL A 15 -15.82 18.07 6.39
C VAL A 15 -15.53 17.57 7.80
N LEU A 16 -16.30 16.60 8.29
CA LEU A 16 -16.08 16.04 9.63
C LEU A 16 -14.69 15.39 9.75
N THR A 17 -14.24 14.67 8.72
CA THR A 17 -12.90 14.05 8.71
C THR A 17 -11.81 15.11 8.78
N ILE A 18 -11.95 16.22 8.05
CA ILE A 18 -11.02 17.35 8.09
C ILE A 18 -11.00 17.97 9.49
N VAL A 19 -12.17 18.24 10.07
CA VAL A 19 -12.30 18.81 11.42
C VAL A 19 -11.66 17.91 12.48
N VAL A 20 -11.95 16.60 12.45
CA VAL A 20 -11.34 15.62 13.36
C VAL A 20 -9.82 15.57 13.18
N GLY A 21 -9.33 15.62 11.94
CA GLY A 21 -7.90 15.67 11.65
C GLY A 21 -7.20 16.88 12.27
N PHE A 22 -7.78 18.08 12.11
CA PHE A 22 -7.23 19.30 12.72
C PHE A 22 -7.35 19.32 14.25
N ILE A 23 -8.38 18.68 14.82
CA ILE A 23 -8.49 18.50 16.28
C ILE A 23 -7.40 17.56 16.80
N LEU A 24 -7.12 16.45 16.12
CA LEU A 24 -6.01 15.55 16.49
C LEU A 24 -4.66 16.28 16.45
N ILE A 25 -4.41 17.09 15.42
CA ILE A 25 -3.20 17.92 15.33
C ILE A 25 -3.13 18.90 16.52
N TYR A 26 -4.25 19.51 16.89
CA TYR A 26 -4.32 20.38 18.07
C TYR A 26 -3.98 19.62 19.36
N LEU A 27 -4.47 18.38 19.53
CA LEU A 27 -4.20 17.59 20.74
C LEU A 27 -2.71 17.26 20.91
N ILE A 28 -2.00 17.01 19.80
CA ILE A 28 -0.57 16.67 19.83
C ILE A 28 0.29 17.93 19.98
N THR A 29 0.01 18.97 19.19
CA THR A 29 0.90 20.14 19.06
C THR A 29 0.50 21.31 19.99
N LYS A 30 -0.74 21.32 20.51
CA LYS A 30 -1.36 22.40 21.33
C LYS A 30 -1.36 23.79 20.69
N TRP A 31 -1.21 23.87 19.37
CA TRP A 31 -1.20 25.15 18.65
C TRP A 31 -2.60 25.74 18.51
N LYS A 32 -2.85 26.88 19.17
CA LYS A 32 -4.15 27.58 19.19
C LYS A 32 -4.73 27.85 17.79
N TRP A 33 -3.88 28.07 16.79
CA TRP A 33 -4.29 28.30 15.39
C TRP A 33 -5.06 27.12 14.76
N SER A 34 -4.68 25.89 15.08
CA SER A 34 -5.33 24.68 14.51
C SER A 34 -6.79 24.55 14.96
N LEU A 35 -7.08 24.99 16.19
CA LEU A 35 -8.43 24.92 16.76
C LEU A 35 -9.36 25.95 16.10
N SER A 36 -8.88 27.18 15.88
CA SER A 36 -9.66 28.19 15.14
C SER A 36 -9.98 27.71 13.73
N VAL A 37 -9.02 27.15 13.00
CA VAL A 37 -9.24 26.64 11.63
C VAL A 37 -10.27 25.51 11.63
N ALA A 38 -10.17 24.55 12.56
CA ALA A 38 -11.15 23.47 12.68
C ALA A 38 -12.56 23.99 12.97
N PHE A 39 -12.69 24.99 13.84
CA PHE A 39 -13.98 25.60 14.16
C PHE A 39 -14.60 26.33 12.96
N PHE A 40 -13.84 27.17 12.25
CA PHE A 40 -14.34 27.88 11.07
C PHE A 40 -14.69 26.93 9.93
N VAL A 41 -13.87 25.91 9.67
CA VAL A 41 -14.12 24.92 8.61
C VAL A 41 -15.33 24.05 8.94
N GLY A 42 -15.46 23.61 10.20
CA GLY A 42 -16.63 22.86 10.66
C GLY A 42 -17.91 23.69 10.59
N LEU A 43 -17.85 24.95 11.05
CA LEU A 43 -18.98 25.87 10.99
C LEU A 43 -19.39 26.15 9.53
N ALA A 44 -18.44 26.46 8.65
CA ALA A 44 -18.71 26.70 7.24
C ALA A 44 -19.34 25.49 6.52
N GLY A 45 -18.91 24.26 6.88
CA GLY A 45 -19.48 23.04 6.31
C GLY A 45 -20.86 22.69 6.86
N VAL A 46 -21.23 23.13 8.07
CA VAL A 46 -22.58 22.96 8.63
C VAL A 46 -23.56 24.00 8.07
N LEU A 47 -23.11 25.24 7.85
CA LEU A 47 -24.00 26.31 7.38
C LEU A 47 -24.34 26.22 5.89
N SER A 48 -23.51 25.57 5.06
CA SER A 48 -23.72 25.56 3.62
C SER A 48 -23.29 24.26 2.95
N ASP A 49 -24.25 23.54 2.38
CA ASP A 49 -24.00 22.38 1.53
C ASP A 49 -23.17 22.71 0.28
N PHE A 50 -23.23 23.96 -0.20
CA PHE A 50 -22.45 24.40 -1.35
C PHE A 50 -20.95 24.46 -1.02
N ILE A 51 -20.61 25.02 0.14
CA ILE A 51 -19.22 25.09 0.63
C ILE A 51 -18.70 23.69 0.93
N ALA A 52 -19.51 22.85 1.58
CA ALA A 52 -19.14 21.46 1.87
C ALA A 52 -18.80 20.67 0.59
N LYS A 53 -19.58 20.85 -0.49
CA LYS A 53 -19.29 20.21 -1.81
C LYS A 53 -17.99 20.71 -2.43
N TRP A 54 -17.70 22.00 -2.32
CA TRP A 54 -16.44 22.56 -2.81
C TRP A 54 -15.23 22.03 -2.04
N ILE A 55 -15.32 21.98 -0.70
CA ILE A 55 -14.29 21.39 0.15
C ILE A 55 -14.09 19.92 -0.19
N ASP A 56 -15.18 19.16 -0.34
CA ASP A 56 -15.13 17.76 -0.75
C ASP A 56 -14.44 17.58 -2.10
N PHE A 57 -14.77 18.41 -3.09
CA PHE A 57 -14.14 18.34 -4.42
C PHE A 57 -12.62 18.54 -4.35
N VAL A 58 -12.17 19.59 -3.65
CA VAL A 58 -10.74 19.88 -3.46
C VAL A 58 -10.07 18.76 -2.67
N TRP A 59 -10.72 18.27 -1.62
CA TRP A 59 -10.22 17.17 -0.82
C TRP A 59 -10.08 15.89 -1.65
N MET A 60 -11.07 15.55 -2.48
CA MET A 60 -11.02 14.37 -3.34
C MET A 60 -9.87 14.47 -4.35
N LYS A 61 -9.60 15.65 -4.92
CA LYS A 61 -8.41 15.86 -5.77
C LYS A 61 -7.11 15.61 -5.00
N LEU A 62 -7.01 16.11 -3.77
CA LEU A 62 -5.85 15.88 -2.91
C LEU A 62 -5.67 14.39 -2.60
N THR A 63 -6.73 13.69 -2.21
CA THR A 63 -6.69 12.26 -1.90
C THR A 63 -6.30 11.42 -3.11
N LEU A 64 -6.72 11.80 -4.31
CA LEU A 64 -6.35 11.11 -5.55
C LEU A 64 -4.84 11.20 -5.80
N VAL A 65 -4.24 12.38 -5.63
CA VAL A 65 -2.78 12.54 -5.72
C VAL A 65 -2.08 11.72 -4.65
N LEU A 66 -2.57 11.77 -3.41
CA LEU A 66 -2.02 11.01 -2.30
C LEU A 66 -2.12 9.50 -2.54
N SER A 67 -3.19 9.03 -3.18
CA SER A 67 -3.40 7.62 -3.52
C SER A 67 -2.40 7.09 -4.56
N TYR A 68 -1.76 7.94 -5.36
CA TYR A 68 -0.66 7.52 -6.23
C TYR A 68 0.68 7.43 -5.49
N ILE A 69 0.87 8.28 -4.48
CA ILE A 69 2.13 8.40 -3.75
C ILE A 69 2.22 7.36 -2.63
N VAL A 70 1.15 7.18 -1.87
CA VAL A 70 1.11 6.30 -0.68
C VAL A 70 1.47 4.85 -1.00
N PRO A 71 0.94 4.20 -2.05
CA PRO A 71 1.30 2.81 -2.36
C PRO A 71 2.79 2.64 -2.61
N ASN A 72 3.42 3.60 -3.32
CA ASN A 72 4.86 3.57 -3.59
C ASN A 72 5.68 3.73 -2.31
N ILE A 73 5.27 4.62 -1.40
CA ILE A 73 5.93 4.80 -0.11
C ILE A 73 5.79 3.54 0.75
N VAL A 74 4.58 3.03 0.89
CA VAL A 74 4.30 1.83 1.71
C VAL A 74 5.04 0.62 1.15
N LEU A 75 5.00 0.41 -0.17
CA LEU A 75 5.70 -0.69 -0.83
C LEU A 75 7.22 -0.57 -0.65
N SER A 76 7.77 0.63 -0.81
CA SER A 76 9.20 0.88 -0.58
C SER A 76 9.58 0.62 0.87
N LEU A 77 8.77 1.07 1.83
CA LEU A 77 9.00 0.84 3.26
C LEU A 77 9.00 -0.64 3.58
N ILE A 78 8.00 -1.39 3.11
CA ILE A 78 7.91 -2.84 3.28
C ILE A 78 9.10 -3.54 2.62
N PHE A 79 9.48 -3.10 1.42
CA PHE A 79 10.63 -3.66 0.71
C PHE A 79 11.91 -3.48 1.53
N TYR A 80 12.23 -2.28 1.98
CA TYR A 80 13.47 -2.03 2.72
C TYR A 80 13.47 -2.60 4.13
N LEU A 81 12.32 -2.65 4.80
CA LEU A 81 12.23 -3.15 6.18
C LEU A 81 12.18 -4.69 6.26
N PHE A 82 11.56 -5.35 5.28
CA PHE A 82 11.35 -6.80 5.30
C PHE A 82 12.05 -7.52 4.15
N LEU A 83 11.69 -7.22 2.90
CA LEU A 83 12.18 -8.01 1.75
C LEU A 83 13.69 -7.89 1.56
N PHE A 84 14.23 -6.68 1.69
CA PHE A 84 15.64 -6.38 1.52
C PHE A 84 16.52 -7.11 2.55
N PRO A 85 16.26 -7.02 3.88
CA PRO A 85 17.07 -7.77 4.84
C PRO A 85 16.90 -9.27 4.66
N ILE A 86 15.70 -9.77 4.35
CA ILE A 86 15.51 -11.21 4.09
C ILE A 86 16.34 -11.64 2.89
N ALA A 87 16.31 -10.90 1.78
CA ALA A 87 17.10 -11.20 0.58
C ALA A 87 18.62 -11.09 0.84
N MET A 88 19.04 -10.16 1.69
CA MET A 88 20.45 -10.03 2.08
C MET A 88 20.88 -11.21 2.96
N LEU A 89 20.06 -11.62 3.93
CA LEU A 89 20.32 -12.79 4.77
C LEU A 89 20.38 -14.07 3.92
N THR A 90 19.44 -14.27 2.99
CA THR A 90 19.47 -15.44 2.09
C THR A 90 20.68 -15.42 1.17
N ARG A 91 21.16 -14.25 0.75
CA ARG A 91 22.40 -14.13 -0.04
C ARG A 91 23.66 -14.43 0.78
N LEU A 92 23.68 -14.06 2.06
CA LEU A 92 24.83 -14.29 2.95
C LEU A 92 24.89 -15.72 3.49
N PHE A 93 23.75 -16.29 3.87
CA PHE A 93 23.64 -17.59 4.55
C PHE A 93 23.05 -18.70 3.67
N GLY A 94 22.41 -18.37 2.55
CA GLY A 94 21.82 -19.34 1.63
C GLY A 94 22.84 -19.97 0.67
N LYS A 95 22.39 -20.98 -0.08
CA LYS A 95 23.22 -21.67 -1.07
C LYS A 95 23.68 -20.68 -2.16
N LYS A 96 24.97 -20.72 -2.50
CA LYS A 96 25.61 -19.76 -3.43
C LYS A 96 25.09 -19.82 -4.87
N ASP A 97 24.40 -20.90 -5.26
CA ASP A 97 23.84 -21.02 -6.61
C ASP A 97 22.64 -22.01 -6.66
N PRO A 98 21.44 -21.62 -6.19
CA PRO A 98 20.27 -22.50 -6.24
C PRO A 98 19.70 -22.66 -7.65
N MET A 99 20.04 -21.75 -8.58
CA MET A 99 19.54 -21.73 -9.96
C MET A 99 20.61 -22.09 -10.99
N HIS A 100 21.81 -22.53 -10.58
CA HIS A 100 22.93 -22.87 -11.46
C HIS A 100 23.17 -21.79 -12.53
N LEU A 101 23.13 -20.51 -12.12
CA LEU A 101 23.19 -19.37 -13.04
C LEU A 101 24.63 -19.11 -13.53
N LYS A 102 25.63 -19.70 -12.88
CA LYS A 102 27.02 -19.64 -13.35
C LYS A 102 27.38 -20.94 -14.06
N ASN A 103 27.93 -20.82 -15.27
CA ASN A 103 28.48 -21.94 -16.04
C ASN A 103 29.84 -22.37 -15.46
N THR A 104 29.83 -22.87 -14.22
CA THR A 104 31.02 -23.34 -13.51
C THR A 104 31.14 -24.87 -13.56
N ALA A 105 30.14 -25.57 -14.10
CA ALA A 105 30.13 -27.02 -14.25
C ALA A 105 30.60 -27.43 -15.65
N SER A 106 31.30 -28.56 -15.73
CA SER A 106 31.73 -29.15 -17.02
C SER A 106 30.57 -29.67 -17.87
N THR A 107 29.41 -29.90 -17.28
CA THR A 107 28.20 -30.35 -17.99
C THR A 107 26.95 -29.70 -17.39
N LEU A 108 25.93 -29.48 -18.22
CA LEU A 108 24.61 -29.00 -17.79
C LEU A 108 23.69 -30.15 -17.32
N PHE A 109 24.17 -31.39 -17.37
CA PHE A 109 23.37 -32.56 -17.01
C PHE A 109 23.37 -32.76 -15.50
N VAL A 110 22.17 -32.78 -14.92
CA VAL A 110 21.97 -33.16 -13.51
C VAL A 110 21.76 -34.66 -13.47
N HIS A 111 22.68 -35.40 -12.83
CA HIS A 111 22.49 -36.83 -12.63
C HIS A 111 21.35 -37.05 -11.63
N ASN A 112 20.29 -37.74 -12.07
CA ASN A 112 19.13 -38.03 -11.24
C ASN A 112 19.00 -39.54 -11.10
N GLU A 113 19.32 -40.05 -9.91
CA GLU A 113 19.15 -41.45 -9.54
C GLU A 113 17.69 -41.71 -9.18
N LYS A 114 16.80 -41.67 -10.16
CA LYS A 114 15.41 -42.06 -9.95
C LYS A 114 15.34 -43.58 -9.77
N THR A 115 14.83 -44.03 -8.63
CA THR A 115 14.43 -45.42 -8.43
C THR A 115 13.11 -45.68 -9.16
N PHE A 116 13.16 -46.53 -10.18
CA PHE A 116 11.98 -46.89 -10.98
C PHE A 116 11.19 -47.98 -10.26
N ASP A 117 10.23 -47.57 -9.42
CA ASP A 117 9.27 -48.48 -8.79
C ASP A 117 7.97 -48.62 -9.62
N LYS A 118 7.21 -49.67 -9.42
CA LYS A 118 5.98 -49.99 -10.18
C LYS A 118 4.97 -48.83 -10.17
N ALA A 119 4.83 -48.14 -9.03
CA ALA A 119 3.96 -46.98 -8.87
C ALA A 119 4.39 -45.76 -9.73
N TYR A 120 5.67 -45.68 -10.12
CA TYR A 120 6.16 -44.63 -11.01
C TYR A 120 5.56 -44.75 -12.42
N PHE A 121 5.29 -45.98 -12.86
CA PHE A 121 4.71 -46.25 -14.18
C PHE A 121 3.18 -46.11 -14.23
N GLU A 122 2.51 -45.97 -13.07
CA GLU A 122 1.06 -45.76 -13.01
C GLU A 122 0.66 -44.32 -13.33
N LYS A 123 1.59 -43.36 -13.28
CA LYS A 123 1.37 -41.98 -13.69
C LYS A 123 2.24 -41.66 -14.91
N HIS A 124 1.67 -41.94 -16.07
CA HIS A 124 2.25 -41.73 -17.40
C HIS A 124 2.19 -40.27 -17.93
N TRP A 125 1.66 -39.33 -17.15
CA TRP A 125 1.62 -37.89 -17.43
C TRP A 125 1.92 -37.08 -16.17
#